data_AF-A0A395YJG7-F1
#
_entry.id   AF-A0A395YJG7-F1
#
_cell.length_a   1.000
_cell.length_b   1.000
_cell.length_c   1.000
_cell.angle_alpha   90.00
_cell.angle_beta   90.00
_cell.angle_gamma   90.00
#
_symmetry.space_group_name_H-M   'P 1'
#
loop_
_entity.id
_entity.type
_entity.pdbx_description
1 polymer ?
#
loop_
_entity_poly.entity_id
_entity_poly.type
_entity_poly.pdbx_seq_one_letter_code
_entity_poly.pdbx_strand_id
1 'polypeptide(L)'
;MDFIEKQIKILNRKITIRITMLEKSIEDLKIRQREDEFVYGVGGAYRRKENAIIKREKEINELCEFVKQIKKPVIANEIIFSSLYCKECHNEILTEGRMKEDWHECPVCRKMIYGRANKKAVGIVSERYLE
;
A
#
# COMPACT_ATOMS: atom_id res chain seq x y z
N MET A 1 -9.67 12.66 -7.92
CA MET A 1 -8.33 12.13 -8.16
C MET A 1 -7.25 13.10 -7.68
N ASP A 2 -7.39 14.42 -7.89
CA ASP A 2 -6.39 15.46 -7.54
C ASP A 2 -5.88 15.51 -6.10
N PHE A 3 -6.70 15.23 -5.09
CA PHE A 3 -6.26 15.33 -3.68
C PHE A 3 -5.21 14.28 -3.33
N ILE A 4 -5.43 13.03 -3.74
CA ILE A 4 -4.52 11.91 -3.45
C ILE A 4 -3.20 12.12 -4.19
N GLU A 5 -3.25 12.52 -5.47
CA GLU A 5 -2.05 12.83 -6.25
C GLU A 5 -1.23 13.97 -5.63
N LYS A 6 -1.90 15.02 -5.15
CA LYS A 6 -1.24 16.13 -4.44
C LYS A 6 -0.55 15.66 -3.16
N GLN A 7 -1.19 14.79 -2.37
CA GLN A 7 -0.60 14.23 -1.15
C GLN A 7 0.61 13.34 -1.46
N ILE A 8 0.51 12.47 -2.47
CA ILE A 8 1.62 11.62 -2.93
C ILE A 8 2.80 12.48 -3.38
N LYS A 9 2.55 13.57 -4.11
CA LYS A 9 3.59 14.51 -4.55
C LYS A 9 4.30 15.19 -3.38
N ILE A 10 3.56 15.64 -2.36
CA ILE A 10 4.12 16.23 -1.14
C ILE A 10 4.96 15.20 -0.38
N LEU A 11 4.46 13.98 -0.24
CA LEU A 11 5.14 12.89 0.46
C LEU A 11 6.44 12.51 -0.26
N ASN A 12 6.40 12.32 -1.57
CA ASN A 12 7.59 12.06 -2.39
C ASN A 12 8.63 13.16 -2.21
N ARG A 13 8.23 14.43 -2.24
CA ARG A 13 9.15 15.56 -2.03
C ARG A 13 9.82 15.50 -0.66
N LYS A 14 9.08 15.18 0.42
CA LYS A 14 9.64 15.03 1.76
C LYS A 14 10.66 13.89 1.82
N ILE A 15 10.34 12.75 1.20
CA ILE A 15 11.24 11.58 1.16
C ILE A 15 12.53 11.92 0.39
N THR A 16 12.42 12.58 -0.77
CA THR A 16 13.61 12.99 -1.55
C THR A 16 14.50 13.95 -0.76
N ILE A 17 13.91 14.93 -0.05
CA ILE A 17 14.66 15.84 0.81
C ILE A 17 15.37 15.04 1.92
N ARG A 18 14.70 14.07 2.55
CA ARG A 18 15.31 13.25 3.60
C ARG A 18 16.48 12.42 3.08
N ILE A 19 16.32 11.76 1.93
CA ILE A 19 17.39 10.97 1.29
C ILE A 19 18.60 11.86 1.01
N THR A 20 18.41 13.03 0.39
CA THR A 20 19.54 13.94 0.10
C THR A 20 20.25 14.45 1.36
N MET A 21 19.54 14.65 2.48
CA MET A 21 20.16 14.98 3.76
C MET A 21 20.97 13.81 4.34
N LEU A 22 20.49 12.57 4.20
CA LEU A 22 21.20 11.37 4.65
C LEU A 22 22.46 11.12 3.80
N GLU A 23 22.38 11.31 2.48
CA GLU A 23 23.51 11.20 1.56
C GLU A 23 24.63 12.19 1.92
N LYS A 24 24.30 13.47 2.13
CA LYS A 24 25.27 14.47 2.62
C LYS A 24 25.86 14.07 3.96
N SER A 25 25.03 13.59 4.88
CA SER A 25 25.52 13.14 6.19
C SER A 25 26.44 11.92 6.10
N ILE A 26 26.24 11.02 5.12
CA ILE A 26 27.13 9.90 4.85
C ILE A 26 28.47 10.41 4.30
N GLU A 27 28.44 11.37 3.37
CA GLU A 27 29.64 11.97 2.81
C GLU A 27 30.51 12.63 3.90
N ASP A 28 29.90 13.43 4.76
CA ASP A 28 30.58 14.04 5.92
C ASP A 28 31.19 12.99 6.85
N LEU A 29 30.47 11.90 7.12
CA LEU A 29 30.96 10.81 7.96
C LEU A 29 32.12 10.05 7.31
N LYS A 30 32.08 9.83 5.99
CA LYS A 30 33.17 9.20 5.24
C LYS A 30 34.43 10.05 5.26
N ILE A 31 34.31 11.37 5.12
CA ILE A 31 35.45 12.30 5.26
C ILE A 31 36.07 12.16 6.66
N ARG A 32 35.25 12.31 7.70
CA ARG A 32 35.72 12.20 9.10
C ARG A 32 36.24 10.82 9.47
N GLN A 33 35.77 9.78 8.80
CA GLN A 33 36.24 8.41 9.01
C GLN A 33 37.65 8.22 8.44
N ARG A 34 37.93 8.78 7.26
CA ARG A 34 39.28 8.81 6.67
C ARG A 34 40.26 9.63 7.51
N GLU A 35 39.81 10.76 8.06
CA GLU A 35 40.62 11.57 8.98
C GLU A 35 40.99 10.79 10.25
N ASP A 36 40.03 10.09 10.87
CA ASP A 36 40.31 9.24 12.02
C ASP A 36 41.27 8.10 11.68
N GLU A 37 41.10 7.48 10.52
CA GLU A 37 41.99 6.41 10.06
C GLU A 37 43.42 6.91 9.87
N PHE A 38 43.57 8.09 9.28
CA PHE A 38 44.88 8.71 9.07
C PHE A 38 45.60 9.04 10.38
N VAL A 39 44.88 9.56 11.38
CA VAL A 39 45.49 10.03 12.64
C VAL A 39 45.62 8.90 13.68
N TYR A 40 44.63 8.02 13.78
CA TYR A 40 44.49 7.05 14.87
C TYR A 40 44.31 5.59 14.41
N GLY A 41 44.30 5.34 13.09
CA GLY A 41 44.03 4.02 12.52
C GLY A 41 42.58 3.57 12.69
N VAL A 42 42.33 2.27 12.48
CA VAL A 42 40.97 1.67 12.47
C VAL A 42 40.51 1.32 13.89
N GLY A 43 40.43 2.34 14.75
CA GLY A 43 40.05 2.22 16.16
C GLY A 43 38.54 2.37 16.42
N GLY A 44 38.18 2.56 17.69
CA GLY A 44 36.78 2.69 18.11
C GLY A 44 36.07 3.93 17.57
N ALA A 45 36.78 5.01 17.25
CA ALA A 45 36.19 6.19 16.61
C ALA A 45 35.80 5.92 15.15
N TYR A 46 36.68 5.26 14.40
CA TYR A 46 36.42 4.79 13.03
C TYR A 46 35.18 3.89 12.98
N ARG A 47 35.14 2.83 13.79
CA ARG A 47 34.02 1.87 13.80
C ARG A 47 32.68 2.50 14.18
N ARG A 48 32.69 3.53 15.04
CA ARG A 48 31.47 4.28 15.36
C ARG A 48 30.94 5.04 14.15
N LYS A 49 31.82 5.64 13.34
CA LYS A 49 31.45 6.33 12.09
C LYS A 49 30.99 5.33 11.03
N GLU A 50 31.66 4.19 10.91
CA GLU A 50 31.26 3.08 10.04
C GLU A 50 29.82 2.60 10.34
N ASN A 51 29.54 2.29 11.61
CA ASN A 51 28.19 1.90 12.04
C ASN A 51 27.14 2.99 11.77
N ALA A 52 27.53 4.26 11.90
CA ALA A 52 26.66 5.40 11.64
C ALA A 52 26.37 5.58 10.13
N ILE A 53 27.31 5.21 9.26
CA ILE A 53 27.14 5.16 7.80
C ILE A 53 26.18 4.02 7.44
N ILE A 54 26.45 2.80 7.92
CA ILE A 54 25.61 1.62 7.65
C ILE A 54 24.15 1.86 8.06
N LYS A 55 23.91 2.47 9.23
CA LYS A 55 22.55 2.83 9.67
C LYS A 55 21.85 3.80 8.72
N ARG A 56 22.57 4.80 8.19
CA ARG A 56 21.99 5.78 7.26
C ARG A 56 21.75 5.17 5.88
N GLU A 57 22.64 4.31 5.40
CA GLU A 57 22.45 3.56 4.15
C GLU A 57 21.22 2.64 4.25
N LYS A 58 21.02 2.00 5.41
CA LYS A 58 19.80 1.23 5.69
C LYS A 58 18.54 2.11 5.66
N GLU A 59 18.57 3.27 6.31
CA GLU A 59 17.44 4.22 6.29
C GLU A 59 17.10 4.68 4.86
N ILE A 60 18.11 4.95 4.02
CA ILE A 60 17.90 5.28 2.59
C ILE A 60 17.23 4.11 1.86
N ASN A 61 17.67 2.87 2.09
CA ASN A 61 17.05 1.70 1.47
C ASN A 61 15.58 1.54 1.88
N GLU A 62 15.27 1.66 3.17
CA GLU A 62 13.90 1.60 3.69
C GLU A 62 13.01 2.70 3.05
N LEU A 63 13.52 3.93 2.92
CA LEU A 63 12.81 5.03 2.26
C LEU A 63 12.58 4.76 0.76
N CYS A 64 13.56 4.16 0.07
CA CYS A 64 13.43 3.77 -1.33
C CYS A 64 12.38 2.67 -1.53
N GLU A 65 12.33 1.67 -0.64
CA GLU A 65 11.30 0.63 -0.66
C GLU A 65 9.91 1.21 -0.40
N PHE A 66 9.79 2.14 0.54
CA PHE A 66 8.54 2.84 0.82
C PHE A 66 8.01 3.60 -0.41
N VAL A 67 8.89 4.27 -1.16
CA VAL A 67 8.49 4.92 -2.43
C VAL A 67 8.02 3.90 -3.48
N LYS A 68 8.66 2.73 -3.57
CA LYS A 68 8.21 1.65 -4.47
C LYS A 68 6.81 1.16 -4.09
N GLN A 69 6.52 1.02 -2.80
CA GLN A 69 5.20 0.62 -2.32
C GLN A 69 4.13 1.67 -2.63
N ILE A 70 4.41 2.97 -2.43
CA ILE A 70 3.46 4.06 -2.76
C ILE A 70 3.14 4.09 -4.26
N LYS A 71 4.11 3.76 -5.12
CA LYS A 71 3.94 3.74 -6.57
C LYS A 71 3.19 2.50 -7.07
N LYS A 72 2.98 1.47 -6.25
CA LYS A 72 2.14 0.33 -6.65
C LYS A 72 0.71 0.84 -6.84
N PRO A 73 0.13 0.74 -8.06
CA PRO A 73 -1.24 1.18 -8.28
C PRO A 73 -2.17 0.33 -7.41
N VAL A 74 -2.92 0.97 -6.52
CA VAL A 74 -4.09 0.34 -5.91
C VAL A 74 -5.17 0.36 -6.98
N ILE A 75 -5.39 -0.78 -7.63
CA ILE A 75 -6.54 -0.93 -8.54
C ILE A 75 -7.77 -1.14 -7.66
N ALA A 76 -8.52 -0.07 -7.41
CA ALA A 76 -9.86 -0.18 -6.85
C ALA A 76 -10.80 -0.68 -7.95
N ASN A 77 -11.15 -1.96 -7.91
CA ASN A 77 -12.19 -2.49 -8.78
C ASN A 77 -13.56 -2.20 -8.15
N GLU A 78 -14.45 -1.52 -8.87
CA GLU A 78 -15.86 -1.43 -8.49
C GLU A 78 -16.52 -2.78 -8.73
N ILE A 79 -16.87 -3.48 -7.64
CA ILE A 79 -17.68 -4.70 -7.72
C ILE A 79 -19.15 -4.32 -7.56
N ILE A 80 -19.96 -4.62 -8.57
CA ILE A 80 -21.42 -4.44 -8.50
C ILE A 80 -22.01 -5.69 -7.85
N PHE A 81 -22.75 -5.53 -6.75
CA PHE A 81 -23.56 -6.60 -6.18
C PHE A 81 -25.04 -6.39 -6.50
N SER A 82 -25.75 -7.50 -6.69
CA SER A 82 -27.20 -7.54 -6.74
C SER A 82 -27.71 -8.14 -5.42
N SER A 83 -28.68 -7.48 -4.77
CA SER A 83 -29.31 -7.98 -3.54
C SER A 83 -30.64 -8.67 -3.88
N LEU A 84 -30.78 -9.90 -3.40
CA LEU A 84 -31.99 -10.70 -3.44
C LEU A 84 -32.51 -10.96 -2.04
N TYR A 85 -33.82 -11.08 -1.93
CA TYR A 85 -34.48 -11.38 -0.68
C TYR A 85 -35.35 -12.63 -0.80
N CYS A 86 -35.11 -13.61 0.07
CA CYS A 86 -35.96 -14.79 0.17
C CYS A 86 -37.14 -14.49 1.09
N LYS A 87 -38.37 -14.58 0.56
CA LYS A 87 -39.60 -14.36 1.35
C LYS A 87 -39.89 -15.45 2.40
N GLU A 88 -39.24 -16.60 2.28
CA GLU A 88 -39.57 -17.81 3.04
C GLU A 88 -38.70 -17.97 4.28
N CYS A 89 -37.40 -17.74 4.14
CA CYS A 89 -36.44 -17.76 5.25
C CYS A 89 -35.97 -16.36 5.66
N HIS A 90 -36.54 -15.31 5.07
CA HIS A 90 -36.24 -13.90 5.34
C HIS A 90 -34.75 -13.53 5.18
N ASN A 91 -33.99 -14.28 4.38
CA ASN A 91 -32.57 -14.06 4.19
C ASN A 91 -32.26 -13.12 3.00
N GLU A 92 -31.31 -12.21 3.18
CA GLU A 92 -30.77 -11.35 2.12
C GLU A 92 -29.52 -12.00 1.50
N ILE A 93 -29.49 -12.14 0.19
CA ILE A 93 -28.43 -12.80 -0.56
C ILE A 93 -27.75 -11.76 -1.45
N LEU A 94 -26.41 -11.74 -1.42
CA LEU A 94 -25.59 -10.90 -2.27
C LEU A 94 -24.94 -11.76 -3.35
N THR A 95 -25.14 -11.39 -4.61
CA THR A 95 -24.50 -12.04 -5.75
C THR A 95 -23.65 -11.04 -6.53
N GLU A 96 -22.44 -11.44 -6.91
CA GLU A 96 -21.55 -10.64 -7.73
C GLU A 96 -22.10 -10.44 -9.16
N GLY A 97 -22.02 -9.21 -9.66
CA GLY A 97 -22.41 -8.84 -11.02
C GLY A 97 -23.89 -8.44 -11.19
N ARG A 98 -24.25 -8.19 -12.46
CA ARG A 98 -25.65 -8.04 -12.86
C ARG A 98 -26.25 -9.43 -13.03
N MET A 99 -27.44 -9.64 -12.45
CA MET A 99 -28.21 -10.87 -12.65
C MET A 99 -28.41 -11.11 -14.14
N LYS A 100 -27.95 -12.26 -14.62
CA LYS A 100 -28.21 -12.74 -15.99
C LYS A 100 -29.45 -13.61 -16.05
N GLU A 101 -29.77 -14.28 -14.95
CA GLU A 101 -30.87 -15.22 -14.83
C GLU A 101 -32.03 -14.61 -14.04
N ASP A 102 -33.25 -14.97 -14.42
CA ASP A 102 -34.49 -14.45 -13.80
C ASP A 102 -34.86 -15.16 -12.47
N TRP A 103 -34.07 -16.15 -12.06
CA TRP A 103 -34.28 -16.94 -10.85
C TRP A 103 -32.95 -17.27 -10.16
N HIS A 104 -32.99 -17.38 -8.83
CA HIS A 104 -31.85 -17.80 -8.01
C HIS A 104 -32.29 -18.75 -6.91
N GLU A 105 -31.48 -19.77 -6.61
CA GLU A 105 -31.73 -20.69 -5.50
C GLU A 105 -31.31 -20.06 -4.16
N CYS A 106 -32.20 -20.08 -3.17
CA CYS A 106 -31.83 -19.65 -1.82
C CYS A 106 -30.84 -20.65 -1.18
N PRO A 107 -29.67 -20.21 -0.69
CA PRO A 107 -28.70 -21.12 -0.09
C PRO A 107 -29.18 -21.74 1.23
N VAL A 108 -30.19 -21.15 1.88
CA VAL A 108 -30.71 -21.61 3.17
C VAL A 108 -31.84 -22.62 2.98
N CYS A 109 -32.87 -22.26 2.21
CA CYS A 109 -34.08 -23.09 2.08
C CYS A 109 -34.22 -23.77 0.71
N ARG A 110 -33.27 -23.59 -0.21
CA ARG A 110 -33.26 -24.14 -1.57
C ARG A 110 -34.48 -23.80 -2.44
N LYS A 111 -35.32 -22.88 -1.98
CA LYS A 111 -36.45 -22.37 -2.76
C LYS A 111 -35.97 -21.39 -3.82
N MET A 112 -36.64 -21.41 -4.98
CA MET A 112 -36.37 -20.47 -6.06
C MET A 112 -36.89 -19.07 -5.69
N ILE A 113 -36.03 -18.09 -5.84
CA ILE A 113 -36.31 -16.66 -5.68
C ILE A 113 -36.51 -16.09 -7.08
N TYR A 114 -37.73 -15.67 -7.37
CA TYR A 114 -38.09 -15.05 -8.64
C TYR A 114 -38.21 -13.54 -8.46
N GLY A 115 -37.59 -12.77 -9.34
CA GLY A 115 -37.76 -11.32 -9.39
C GLY A 115 -36.48 -10.56 -9.73
N ARG A 116 -36.66 -9.31 -10.14
CA ARG A 116 -35.54 -8.40 -10.38
C ARG A 116 -34.92 -7.99 -9.05
N ALA A 117 -33.63 -8.25 -8.89
CA ALA A 117 -32.88 -7.76 -7.73
C ALA A 117 -33.02 -6.24 -7.58
N ASN A 118 -33.17 -5.79 -6.33
CA ASN A 118 -32.93 -4.40 -6.02
C ASN A 118 -31.43 -4.17 -6.17
N LYS A 119 -31.06 -3.29 -7.10
CA LYS A 119 -29.66 -2.90 -7.31
C LYS A 119 -29.21 -2.05 -6.13
N LYS A 120 -28.72 -2.68 -5.06
CA LYS A 120 -27.88 -2.00 -4.08
C LYS A 120 -26.47 -2.00 -4.65
N ALA A 121 -26.07 -0.88 -5.25
CA ALA A 121 -24.67 -0.67 -5.59
C ALA A 121 -23.89 -0.53 -4.28
N VAL A 122 -23.31 -1.64 -3.80
CA VAL A 122 -22.37 -1.63 -2.68
C VAL A 122 -20.98 -1.67 -3.30
N GLY A 123 -20.35 -0.51 -3.43
CA GLY A 123 -18.96 -0.43 -3.85
C GLY A 123 -18.07 -0.98 -2.73
N ILE A 124 -17.65 -2.24 -2.83
CA ILE A 124 -16.63 -2.80 -1.95
C ILE A 124 -15.28 -2.63 -2.66
N VAL A 125 -14.38 -1.89 -2.03
CA VAL A 125 -13.01 -1.70 -2.51
C VAL A 125 -12.23 -2.98 -2.22
N SER A 126 -12.04 -3.84 -3.24
CA SER A 126 -11.10 -4.95 -3.12
C SER A 126 -9.68 -4.41 -3.31
N GLU A 127 -8.88 -4.37 -2.26
CA GLU A 127 -7.45 -4.06 -2.38
C GLU A 127 -6.75 -5.22 -3.10
N ARG A 128 -6.33 -5.03 -4.36
CA ARG A 128 -5.38 -5.93 -5.03
C ARG A 128 -4.07 -5.19 -5.25
N TYR A 129 -3.00 -5.72 -4.68
CA TYR A 129 -1.63 -5.32 -5.00
C TYR A 129 -1.27 -5.90 -6.37
N LEU A 130 -0.77 -5.07 -7.29
CA LEU A 130 -0.10 -5.57 -8.50
C LEU A 130 1.19 -6.29 -8.06
N GLU A 131 1.25 -7.59 -8.39
CA GLU A 131 2.43 -8.44 -8.24
C GLU A 131 3.60 -7.91 -9.08
#